data_AF-A0A2P5DU88-F1
#
_entry.id   AF-A0A2P5DU88-F1
#
_cell.length_a   1.000
_cell.length_b   1.000
_cell.length_c   1.000
_cell.angle_alpha   90.00
_cell.angle_beta   90.00
_cell.angle_gamma   90.00
#
_symmetry.space_group_name_H-M   'P 1'
#
loop_
_entity.id
_entity.type
_entity.pdbx_description
1 polymer ?
#
loop_
_entity_poly.entity_id
_entity_poly.type
_entity_poly.pdbx_seq_one_letter_code
_entity_poly.pdbx_strand_id
1 'polypeptide(L)'
;MELESIPHFLESKTILVTGSTGFLAKIFVEKALRIQPNVKKFYLLLRASDSNSAKRRMQSEVIGKDLFRILREKWGKDFDSLVSEKLIPVVGDVTYGNLGIKESNLRDEMWKDIDVIVNCAATTDFYDRLNELACGPLTWPMSRVGPVRA
;
A
#
# COMPACT_ATOMS: atom_id res chain seq x y z
N MET A 1 -15.84 1.70 -26.39
CA MET A 1 -15.28 1.98 -25.05
C MET A 1 -13.88 2.49 -25.29
N GLU A 2 -13.66 3.80 -25.14
CA GLU A 2 -12.30 4.33 -25.17
C GLU A 2 -11.56 3.78 -23.95
N LEU A 3 -10.38 3.19 -24.17
CA LEU A 3 -9.50 2.81 -23.08
C LEU A 3 -8.93 4.11 -22.51
N GLU A 4 -9.48 4.59 -21.40
CA GLU A 4 -8.88 5.69 -20.65
C GLU A 4 -7.43 5.34 -20.33
N SER A 5 -6.52 6.31 -20.52
CA SER A 5 -5.11 6.12 -20.20
C SER A 5 -4.95 5.89 -18.69
N ILE A 6 -4.02 5.01 -18.29
CA ILE A 6 -3.75 4.70 -16.86
C ILE A 6 -3.56 5.98 -16.01
N PRO A 7 -2.82 7.02 -16.45
CA PRO A 7 -2.70 8.25 -15.67
C PRO A 7 -4.03 8.96 -15.42
N HIS A 8 -4.95 8.96 -16.40
CA HIS A 8 -6.27 9.56 -16.23
C HIS A 8 -7.12 8.74 -15.26
N PHE A 9 -7.07 7.41 -15.35
CA PHE A 9 -7.78 6.53 -14.41
C PHE A 9 -7.35 6.76 -12.95
N LEU A 10 -6.07 7.04 -12.69
CA LEU A 10 -5.54 7.28 -11.35
C LEU A 10 -5.86 8.68 -10.79
N GLU A 11 -6.44 9.57 -11.60
CA GLU A 11 -6.82 10.90 -11.15
C GLU A 11 -7.89 10.85 -10.06
N SER A 12 -7.69 11.63 -8.99
CA SER A 12 -8.60 11.69 -7.84
C SER A 12 -8.86 10.35 -7.14
N LYS A 13 -8.09 9.30 -7.44
CA LYS A 13 -8.23 7.98 -6.80
C LYS A 13 -7.48 7.91 -5.47
N THR A 14 -8.07 7.17 -4.55
CA THR A 14 -7.41 6.75 -3.31
C THR A 14 -6.97 5.30 -3.42
N ILE A 15 -5.68 5.07 -3.17
CA ILE A 15 -5.02 3.80 -3.48
C ILE A 15 -4.45 3.18 -2.20
N LEU A 16 -4.85 1.96 -1.88
CA LEU A 16 -4.20 1.16 -0.83
C LEU A 16 -3.08 0.32 -1.44
N VAL A 17 -1.86 0.49 -0.93
CA VAL A 17 -0.70 -0.30 -1.34
C VAL A 17 -0.28 -1.20 -0.19
N THR A 18 -0.28 -2.51 -0.40
CA THR A 18 0.30 -3.47 0.56
C THR A 18 1.73 -3.80 0.16
N GLY A 19 2.55 -4.21 1.14
CA GLY A 19 3.97 -4.47 0.88
C GLY A 19 4.73 -3.21 0.45
N SER A 20 4.36 -2.05 1.00
CA SER A 20 4.83 -0.73 0.55
C SER A 20 6.35 -0.54 0.64
N THR A 21 7.04 -1.34 1.46
CA THR A 21 8.51 -1.32 1.58
C THR A 21 9.21 -2.14 0.49
N GLY A 22 8.48 -2.99 -0.23
CA GLY A 22 8.96 -3.80 -1.34
C GLY A 22 9.37 -2.96 -2.55
N PHE A 23 10.30 -3.49 -3.35
CA PHE A 23 10.88 -2.74 -4.48
C PHE A 23 9.82 -2.29 -5.51
N LEU A 24 8.94 -3.21 -5.93
CA LEU A 24 7.89 -2.92 -6.92
C LEU A 24 6.90 -1.87 -6.41
N ALA A 25 6.47 -1.99 -5.15
CA ALA A 25 5.53 -1.05 -4.54
C ALA A 25 6.10 0.38 -4.51
N LYS A 26 7.38 0.53 -4.16
CA LYS A 26 8.05 1.84 -4.16
C LYS A 26 8.12 2.46 -5.55
N ILE A 27 8.45 1.66 -6.57
CA ILE A 27 8.47 2.12 -7.96
C ILE A 27 7.09 2.56 -8.40
N PHE A 28 6.06 1.77 -8.09
CA PHE A 28 4.69 2.11 -8.41
C PHE A 28 4.28 3.46 -7.79
N VAL A 29 4.54 3.67 -6.51
CA VAL A 29 4.20 4.94 -5.82
C VAL A 29 4.95 6.13 -6.42
N GLU A 30 6.27 6.02 -6.64
CA GLU A 30 7.05 7.08 -7.30
C GLU A 30 6.51 7.41 -8.69
N LYS A 31 6.31 6.36 -9.49
CA LYS A 31 5.89 6.50 -10.88
C LYS A 31 4.50 7.12 -10.96
N ALA A 32 3.56 6.65 -10.15
CA ALA A 32 2.20 7.15 -10.10
C ALA A 32 2.18 8.63 -9.71
N LEU A 33 2.88 9.03 -8.64
CA LEU A 33 2.99 10.46 -8.25
C LEU A 33 3.67 11.31 -9.31
N ARG A 34 4.65 10.75 -10.05
CA ARG A 34 5.37 11.49 -11.09
C ARG A 34 4.54 11.73 -12.35
N ILE A 35 3.73 10.76 -12.77
CA ILE A 35 2.91 10.84 -13.99
C ILE A 35 1.53 11.44 -13.73
N GLN A 36 0.96 11.24 -12.54
CA GLN A 36 -0.35 11.73 -12.15
C GLN A 36 -0.28 12.35 -10.73
N PRO A 37 0.06 13.64 -10.62
CA PRO A 37 0.15 14.31 -9.33
C PRO A 37 -1.23 14.56 -8.68
N ASN A 38 -2.32 14.49 -9.44
CA ASN A 38 -3.69 14.69 -8.95
C ASN A 38 -4.31 13.44 -8.33
N VAL A 39 -3.52 12.39 -8.09
CA VAL A 39 -3.96 11.27 -7.26
C VAL A 39 -4.34 11.79 -5.87
N LYS A 40 -5.45 11.29 -5.32
CA LYS A 40 -6.02 11.82 -4.07
C LYS A 40 -5.08 11.54 -2.90
N LYS A 41 -4.77 10.27 -2.66
CA LYS A 41 -3.79 9.81 -1.67
C LYS A 41 -3.48 8.31 -1.81
N PHE A 42 -2.36 7.90 -1.25
CA PHE A 42 -1.96 6.51 -1.06
C PHE A 42 -2.01 6.17 0.43
N TYR A 43 -2.72 5.10 0.76
CA TYR A 43 -2.55 4.41 2.02
C TYR A 43 -1.44 3.37 1.87
N LEU A 44 -0.34 3.55 2.60
CA LEU A 44 0.80 2.64 2.57
C LEU A 44 0.71 1.71 3.78
N LEU A 45 0.43 0.43 3.58
CA LEU A 45 0.39 -0.55 4.66
C LEU A 45 1.80 -0.95 5.08
N LEU A 46 2.19 -0.61 6.31
CA LEU A 46 3.50 -0.91 6.88
C LEU A 46 3.37 -1.77 8.14
N ARG A 47 4.22 -2.81 8.21
CA ARG A 47 4.39 -3.61 9.42
C ARG A 47 5.22 -2.82 10.44
N ALA A 48 4.56 -2.33 11.49
CA ALA A 48 5.15 -1.54 12.56
C ALA A 48 4.41 -1.75 13.88
N SER A 49 5.03 -1.36 15.00
CA SER A 49 4.40 -1.39 16.33
C SER A 49 3.30 -0.35 16.50
N ASP A 50 3.53 0.84 15.93
CA ASP A 50 2.73 2.04 16.15
C ASP A 50 2.86 3.01 14.97
N SER A 51 2.01 4.04 14.95
CA SER A 51 1.94 5.02 13.85
C SER A 51 3.20 5.86 13.69
N ASN A 52 3.95 6.15 14.76
CA ASN A 52 5.23 6.87 14.65
C ASN A 52 6.30 5.97 14.04
N SER A 53 6.33 4.70 14.44
CA SER A 53 7.21 3.70 13.83
C SER A 53 6.88 3.50 12.35
N ALA A 54 5.60 3.46 11.95
CA ALA A 54 5.21 3.39 10.55
C ALA A 54 5.64 4.64 9.75
N LYS A 55 5.47 5.84 10.31
CA LYS A 55 5.97 7.09 9.71
C LYS A 55 7.50 7.05 9.52
N ARG A 56 8.24 6.64 10.55
CA ARG A 56 9.70 6.50 10.46
C ARG A 56 10.11 5.51 9.38
N ARG A 57 9.47 4.34 9.31
CA ARG A 57 9.73 3.33 8.27
C ARG A 57 9.41 3.83 6.87
N MET A 58 8.28 4.52 6.69
CA MET A 58 7.94 5.15 5.42
C MET A 58 9.05 6.13 5.00
N GLN A 59 9.52 6.97 5.92
CA GLN A 59 10.59 7.91 5.63
C GLN A 59 11.92 7.22 5.31
N SER A 60 12.35 6.21 6.06
CA SER A 60 13.67 5.58 5.86
C SER A 60 13.70 4.54 4.73
N GLU A 61 12.62 3.77 4.53
CA GLU A 61 12.59 2.62 3.62
C GLU A 61 11.94 2.91 2.27
N VAL A 62 11.06 3.92 2.21
CA VAL A 62 10.33 4.33 1.00
C VAL A 62 10.88 5.65 0.48
N ILE A 63 10.60 6.75 1.18
CA ILE A 63 10.86 8.12 0.68
C ILE A 63 12.35 8.44 0.67
N GLY A 64 13.10 8.04 1.70
CA GLY A 64 14.53 8.31 1.84
C GLY A 64 15.43 7.56 0.85
N LYS A 65 14.87 6.74 -0.04
CA LYS A 65 15.64 6.05 -1.08
C LYS A 65 15.89 6.95 -2.28
N ASP A 66 16.98 6.68 -3.00
CA ASP A 66 17.35 7.41 -4.23
C ASP A 66 16.31 7.29 -5.34
N LEU A 67 15.44 6.29 -5.26
CA LEU A 67 14.29 6.15 -6.16
C LEU A 67 13.45 7.44 -6.23
N PHE A 68 13.25 8.13 -5.10
CA PHE A 68 12.46 9.36 -5.02
C PHE A 68 13.27 10.62 -5.36
N ARG A 69 14.54 10.50 -5.77
CA ARG A 69 15.39 11.65 -6.10
C ARG A 69 14.81 12.51 -7.22
N ILE A 70 14.32 11.88 -8.30
CA ILE A 70 13.74 12.59 -9.44
C ILE A 70 12.47 13.34 -9.00
N LEU A 71 11.65 12.71 -8.17
CA LEU A 71 10.44 13.34 -7.64
C LEU A 71 10.79 14.51 -6.69
N ARG A 72 11.83 14.36 -5.85
CA ARG A 72 12.37 15.45 -5.01
C ARG A 72 12.88 16.63 -5.84
N GLU A 73 13.68 16.36 -6.87
CA GLU A 73 14.21 17.39 -7.76
C GLU A 73 13.08 18.13 -8.50
N LYS A 74 12.02 17.42 -8.91
CA LYS A 74 10.86 18.00 -9.60
C LYS A 74 10.03 18.93 -8.71
N TRP A 75 9.78 18.55 -7.45
CA TRP A 75 8.92 19.31 -6.53
C TRP A 75 9.68 20.28 -5.62
N GLY A 76 11.00 20.11 -5.49
CA GLY A 76 11.86 21.01 -4.71
C GLY A 76 11.36 21.17 -3.28
N LYS A 77 11.03 22.41 -2.89
CA LYS A 77 10.59 22.77 -1.53
C LYS A 77 9.22 22.20 -1.18
N ASP A 78 8.38 21.92 -2.17
CA ASP A 78 7.01 21.43 -1.96
C ASP A 78 6.95 19.91 -1.81
N PHE A 79 8.09 19.21 -1.98
CA PHE A 79 8.15 17.75 -1.90
C PHE A 79 7.65 17.20 -0.56
N ASP A 80 8.10 17.79 0.55
CA ASP A 80 7.69 17.33 1.88
C ASP A 80 6.20 17.55 2.13
N SER A 81 5.64 18.66 1.61
CA SER A 81 4.21 18.92 1.65
C SER A 81 3.44 17.88 0.83
N LEU A 82 3.86 17.63 -0.42
CA LEU A 82 3.27 16.59 -1.28
C LEU A 82 3.28 15.22 -0.60
N VAL A 83 4.41 14.81 -0.02
CA VAL A 83 4.53 13.52 0.67
C VAL A 83 3.58 13.47 1.85
N SER A 84 3.50 14.52 2.66
CA SER A 84 2.64 14.56 3.84
C SER A 84 1.15 14.53 3.49
N GLU A 85 0.75 15.13 2.36
CA GLU A 85 -0.62 15.18 1.88
C GLU A 85 -1.01 13.87 1.19
N LYS A 86 -0.14 13.35 0.31
CA LYS A 86 -0.45 12.24 -0.58
C LYS A 86 -0.13 10.88 0.01
N LEU A 87 0.81 10.75 0.95
CA LEU A 87 1.27 9.44 1.44
C LEU A 87 0.93 9.28 2.93
N ILE A 88 -0.05 8.42 3.19
CA ILE A 88 -0.55 8.14 4.53
C ILE A 88 -0.06 6.75 4.98
N PRO A 89 0.87 6.66 5.94
CA PRO A 89 1.31 5.38 6.47
C PRO A 89 0.23 4.79 7.39
N VAL A 90 -0.09 3.51 7.17
CA VAL A 90 -1.07 2.75 7.94
C VAL A 90 -0.37 1.56 8.56
N VAL A 91 -0.51 1.42 9.89
CA VAL A 91 0.01 0.26 10.62
C VAL A 91 -0.88 -0.93 10.31
N GLY A 92 -0.27 -1.99 9.77
CA GLY A 92 -0.99 -3.24 9.52
C GLY A 92 -0.14 -4.30 8.86
N ASP A 93 -0.73 -5.48 8.76
CA ASP A 93 -0.12 -6.68 8.22
C ASP A 93 -1.20 -7.52 7.52
N VAL A 94 -0.91 -7.90 6.28
CA VAL A 94 -1.83 -8.64 5.39
C VAL A 94 -2.16 -10.04 5.90
N THR A 95 -1.34 -10.59 6.81
CA THR A 95 -1.54 -11.93 7.38
C THR A 95 -2.67 -11.99 8.42
N TYR A 96 -3.14 -10.84 8.90
CA TYR A 96 -4.22 -10.76 9.89
C TYR A 96 -5.53 -10.33 9.23
N GLY A 97 -6.65 -10.76 9.85
CA GLY A 97 -7.97 -10.26 9.50
C GLY A 97 -8.02 -8.73 9.56
N ASN A 98 -8.75 -8.10 8.63
CA ASN A 98 -8.84 -6.64 8.50
C ASN A 98 -7.47 -5.95 8.33
N LEU A 99 -6.49 -6.63 7.70
CA LEU A 99 -5.13 -6.14 7.48
C LEU A 99 -4.38 -5.77 8.77
N GLY A 100 -4.79 -6.32 9.92
CA GLY A 100 -4.20 -5.99 11.22
C GLY A 100 -4.44 -4.55 11.69
N ILE A 101 -5.35 -3.80 11.04
CA ILE A 101 -5.67 -2.42 11.42
C ILE A 101 -6.54 -2.45 12.68
N LYS A 102 -5.95 -2.03 13.81
CA LYS A 102 -6.58 -2.06 15.13
C LYS A 102 -7.65 -0.96 15.30
N GLU A 103 -7.43 0.20 14.71
CA GLU A 103 -8.32 1.35 14.84
C GLU A 103 -9.53 1.20 13.92
N SER A 104 -10.69 0.88 14.49
CA SER A 104 -11.93 0.64 13.74
C SER A 104 -12.38 1.86 12.93
N ASN A 105 -12.29 3.06 13.50
CA ASN A 105 -12.76 4.28 12.84
C ASN A 105 -11.93 4.59 11.59
N LEU A 106 -10.60 4.54 11.71
CA LEU A 106 -9.67 4.73 10.59
C LEU A 106 -9.93 3.71 9.49
N ARG A 107 -10.08 2.45 9.88
CA ARG A 107 -10.33 1.34 8.96
C ARG A 107 -11.65 1.52 8.19
N ASP A 108 -12.72 1.86 8.88
CA ASP A 108 -14.04 2.03 8.28
C ASP A 108 -14.09 3.27 7.35
N GLU A 109 -13.34 4.33 7.67
CA GLU A 109 -13.12 5.48 6.79
C GLU A 109 -12.34 5.06 5.53
N MET A 110 -11.22 4.36 5.71
CA MET A 110 -10.40 3.87 4.61
C MET A 110 -11.21 3.01 3.64
N TRP A 111 -12.01 2.08 4.15
CA TRP A 111 -12.80 1.18 3.29
C TRP A 111 -13.84 1.90 2.42
N LYS A 112 -14.37 3.03 2.89
CA LYS A 112 -15.31 3.84 2.11
C LYS A 112 -14.60 4.72 1.08
N ASP A 113 -13.33 5.03 1.32
CA ASP A 113 -12.57 5.98 0.54
C ASP A 113 -11.65 5.32 -0.49
N ILE A 114 -11.25 4.06 -0.31
CA ILE A 114 -10.36 3.33 -1.23
C ILE A 114 -11.07 2.99 -2.54
N ASP A 115 -10.48 3.44 -3.65
CA ASP A 115 -10.92 3.08 -5.00
C ASP A 115 -10.12 1.90 -5.59
N VAL A 116 -8.83 1.80 -5.26
CA VAL A 116 -7.90 0.85 -5.89
C VAL A 116 -7.03 0.18 -4.83
N ILE A 117 -6.86 -1.13 -4.94
CA ILE A 117 -5.94 -1.91 -4.10
C ILE A 117 -4.80 -2.45 -4.97
N VAL A 118 -3.58 -2.09 -4.61
CA VAL A 118 -2.35 -2.62 -5.21
C VAL A 118 -1.69 -3.55 -4.21
N ASN A 119 -1.87 -4.85 -4.42
CA ASN A 119 -1.30 -5.87 -3.56
C ASN A 119 0.10 -6.27 -4.05
N CYS A 120 1.14 -5.83 -3.33
CA CYS A 120 2.54 -6.21 -3.59
C CYS A 120 3.19 -6.91 -2.38
N ALA A 121 2.39 -7.27 -1.38
CA ALA A 121 2.88 -8.01 -0.22
C ALA A 121 3.16 -9.47 -0.60
N ALA A 122 4.44 -9.83 -0.59
CA ALA A 122 4.88 -11.21 -0.74
C ALA A 122 6.10 -11.44 0.16
N THR A 123 6.25 -12.67 0.66
CA THR A 123 7.52 -13.13 1.22
C THR A 123 8.45 -13.44 0.05
N THR A 124 9.57 -12.74 -0.02
CA THR A 124 10.61 -12.98 -1.05
C THR A 124 11.82 -13.69 -0.46
N ASP A 125 11.64 -14.41 0.64
CA ASP A 125 12.68 -15.28 1.18
C ASP A 125 12.78 -16.52 0.28
N PHE A 126 13.86 -16.59 -0.49
CA PHE A 126 14.10 -17.70 -1.41
C PHE A 126 14.48 -18.99 -0.68
N TYR A 127 14.71 -18.94 0.63
CA TYR A 127 15.08 -20.09 1.45
C TYR A 127 13.94 -20.67 2.29
N ASP A 128 12.76 -20.04 2.29
CA ASP A 128 11.57 -20.61 2.93
C ASP A 128 11.16 -21.90 2.21
N ARG A 129 11.02 -22.99 2.96
CA ARG A 129 10.52 -24.25 2.39
C ARG A 129 9.08 -24.02 1.95
N LEU A 130 8.74 -24.47 0.74
CA LEU A 130 7.42 -24.37 0.10
C LEU A 130 6.19 -24.61 0.99
N ASN A 131 6.32 -25.38 2.08
CA ASN A 131 5.25 -25.60 3.06
C ASN A 131 4.83 -24.36 3.86
N GLU A 132 5.72 -23.39 4.14
CA GLU A 132 5.35 -22.16 4.86
C GLU A 132 4.64 -21.14 3.96
N LEU A 133 4.90 -21.16 2.65
CA LEU A 133 4.26 -20.28 1.66
C LEU A 133 2.78 -20.63 1.44
N ALA A 134 2.38 -21.90 1.62
CA ALA A 134 1.00 -22.36 1.48
C ALA A 134 0.06 -21.81 2.57
N CYS A 135 0.59 -21.33 3.70
CA CYS A 135 -0.17 -20.60 4.73
C CYS A 135 0.07 -19.08 4.68
N GLY A 136 0.80 -18.59 3.67
CA GLY A 136 1.13 -17.18 3.49
C GLY A 136 0.03 -16.35 2.81
N PRO A 137 0.29 -15.06 2.53
CA PRO A 137 -0.71 -14.04 2.16
C PRO A 137 -1.52 -14.29 0.87
N LEU A 138 -1.25 -15.39 0.17
CA LEU A 138 -2.00 -15.84 -1.02
C LEU A 138 -3.17 -16.76 -0.66
N THR A 139 -3.33 -17.16 0.59
CA THR A 139 -4.44 -18.01 1.04
C THR A 139 -5.46 -17.21 1.84
N TRP A 140 -6.48 -16.73 1.14
CA TRP A 140 -7.74 -16.37 1.77
C TRP A 140 -8.34 -17.62 2.42
N PRO A 141 -8.75 -17.60 3.70
CA PRO A 141 -9.38 -18.77 4.31
C PRO A 141 -10.78 -18.95 3.69
N MET A 142 -10.90 -19.85 2.72
CA MET A 142 -12.17 -20.52 2.44
C MET A 142 -12.49 -21.45 3.61
N SER A 143 -12.90 -20.88 4.74
CA SER A 143 -13.45 -21.64 5.86
C SER A 143 -14.61 -20.89 6.49
N ARG A 144 -15.74 -20.87 5.76
CA ARG A 144 -17.10 -20.94 6.31
C ARG A 144 -18.15 -20.93 5.19
N VAL A 145 -18.25 -22.05 4.47
CA VAL A 145 -19.53 -22.48 3.90
C VAL A 145 -19.89 -23.74 4.66
N GLY A 146 -20.82 -23.61 5.61
CA GLY A 146 -21.34 -24.76 6.34
C GLY A 146 -22.02 -25.74 5.37
N PRO A 147 -22.08 -27.04 5.69
CA PRO A 147 -22.71 -28.01 4.82
C PRO A 147 -24.18 -27.64 4.62
N VAL A 148 -24.58 -27.42 3.37
CA VAL A 148 -25.98 -27.42 2.97
C VAL A 148 -26.46 -28.86 3.11
N ARG A 149 -27.30 -29.12 4.10
CA ARG A 149 -28.02 -30.39 4.21
C ARG A 149 -28.95 -30.50 3.00
N ALA A 150 -28.84 -31.63 2.30
CA ALA A 150 -29.79 -32.07 1.29
C ALA A 150 -31.16 -32.36 1.91
#